data_AF-A0A1M6R4R4-F1
#
_entry.id   AF-A0A1M6R4R4-F1
#
_cell.length_a   1.000
_cell.length_b   1.000
_cell.length_c   1.000
_cell.angle_alpha   90.00
_cell.angle_beta   90.00
_cell.angle_gamma   90.00
#
_symmetry.space_group_name_H-M   'P 1'
#
loop_
_entity.id
_entity.type
_entity.pdbx_description
1 polymer ?
#
loop_
_entity_poly.entity_id
_entity_poly.type
_entity_poly.pdbx_seq_one_letter_code
_entity_poly.pdbx_strand_id
1 'polypeptide(L)'
;MKKLIALFSAFLILSGCAGIMGGGNPKIKSLEATSTNITAQFFLALGESVVAYESALLAVGNKTEAERIKSEAGNLREDDDKDKLESSIGMLNEVDLSKELEQAGELSAEGKAQIGAAILHLGIAIFYDGIVATEVPAVVTDAKDIQQNLSAADAMQAGSIANIITNASWIANIAPDQLALLKTNFSTLKAYADAHGIPVPSQEEIEKEASSLQRE
;
A
#
# COMPACT_ATOMS: atom_id res chain seq x y z
N MET A 1 4.17 12.28 5.03
CA MET A 1 4.16 10.96 5.69
C MET A 1 3.27 10.88 6.93
N LYS A 2 3.51 11.58 8.05
CA LYS A 2 2.58 11.54 9.21
C LYS A 2 1.12 11.86 8.88
N LYS A 3 0.89 12.73 7.89
CA LYS A 3 -0.45 13.00 7.35
C LYS A 3 -1.02 11.85 6.51
N LEU A 4 -0.22 11.16 5.70
CA LEU A 4 -0.66 9.99 4.91
C LEU A 4 -1.06 8.83 5.85
N ILE A 5 -0.21 8.54 6.84
CA ILE A 5 -0.47 7.52 7.87
C ILE A 5 -1.69 7.91 8.73
N ALA A 6 -1.85 9.20 9.09
CA ALA A 6 -3.03 9.69 9.78
C ALA A 6 -4.30 9.61 8.93
N LEU A 7 -4.20 9.90 7.62
CA LEU A 7 -5.31 9.80 6.67
C LEU A 7 -5.86 8.36 6.56
N PHE A 8 -4.99 7.36 6.68
CA PHE A 8 -5.36 5.94 6.64
C PHE A 8 -6.06 5.46 7.92
N SER A 9 -5.82 6.12 9.04
CA SER A 9 -6.49 5.81 10.30
C SER A 9 -7.99 6.16 10.28
N ALA A 10 -8.44 7.11 9.46
CA ALA A 10 -9.86 7.45 9.38
C ALA A 10 -10.62 6.88 8.16
N PHE A 11 -9.96 6.41 7.11
CA PHE A 11 -10.61 5.54 6.11
C PHE A 11 -11.18 4.26 6.80
N LEU A 12 -10.49 3.78 7.84
CA LEU A 12 -10.96 2.72 8.73
C LEU A 12 -12.15 3.12 9.59
N ILE A 13 -12.31 4.41 9.92
CA ILE A 13 -13.42 4.95 10.70
C ILE A 13 -14.67 5.13 9.82
N LEU A 14 -14.50 5.60 8.58
CA LEU A 14 -15.56 5.78 7.59
C LEU A 14 -16.14 4.45 7.07
N SER A 15 -15.34 3.37 7.08
CA SER A 15 -15.78 2.04 6.65
C SER A 15 -16.41 1.18 7.76
N GLY A 16 -16.34 1.57 9.04
CA GLY A 16 -16.70 0.67 10.15
C GLY A 16 -17.39 1.24 11.39
N CYS A 17 -17.54 2.55 11.58
CA CYS A 17 -18.08 3.06 12.85
C CYS A 17 -19.62 3.11 12.97
N ALA A 18 -20.37 2.33 12.18
CA ALA A 18 -21.78 2.08 12.43
C ALA A 18 -21.97 0.89 13.39
N GLY A 19 -21.66 1.11 14.68
CA GLY A 19 -22.33 0.38 15.77
C GLY A 19 -21.60 -0.80 16.41
N ILE A 20 -20.54 -0.55 17.19
CA ILE A 20 -20.03 -1.48 18.22
C ILE A 20 -20.89 -1.40 19.51
N MET A 21 -22.22 -1.26 19.39
CA MET A 21 -23.14 -1.27 20.52
C MET A 21 -24.28 -2.26 20.27
N GLY A 22 -23.94 -3.55 20.34
CA GLY A 22 -24.88 -4.66 20.22
C GLY A 22 -24.17 -5.99 20.05
N GLY A 23 -24.72 -7.08 20.59
CA GLY A 23 -24.20 -8.45 20.48
C GLY A 23 -24.22 -9.01 19.05
N GLY A 24 -23.40 -8.44 18.16
CA GLY A 24 -23.25 -8.87 16.77
C GLY A 24 -22.54 -10.21 16.64
N ASN A 25 -22.83 -10.92 15.54
CA ASN A 25 -22.25 -12.22 15.20
C ASN A 25 -20.71 -12.19 15.28
N PRO A 26 -20.06 -13.06 16.08
CA PRO A 26 -18.61 -13.08 16.25
C PRO A 26 -17.83 -13.24 14.94
N LYS A 27 -18.40 -13.97 13.97
CA LYS A 27 -17.77 -14.16 12.65
C LYS A 27 -17.70 -12.84 11.88
N ILE A 28 -18.77 -12.05 11.93
CA ILE A 28 -18.84 -10.74 11.26
C ILE A 28 -17.82 -9.78 11.86
N LYS A 29 -17.72 -9.74 13.20
CA LYS A 29 -16.72 -8.90 13.89
C LYS A 29 -15.27 -9.29 13.55
N SER A 30 -15.00 -10.59 13.46
CA SER A 30 -13.69 -11.08 13.05
C SER A 30 -13.37 -10.68 11.61
N LEU A 31 -14.34 -10.82 10.70
CA LEU A 31 -14.19 -10.44 9.30
C LEU A 31 -13.96 -8.93 9.15
N GLU A 32 -14.70 -8.09 9.89
CA GLU A 32 -14.50 -6.64 9.95
C GLU A 32 -13.07 -6.31 10.36
N ALA A 33 -12.57 -6.91 11.45
CA ALA A 33 -11.20 -6.69 11.92
C ALA A 33 -10.15 -7.11 10.88
N THR A 34 -10.30 -8.28 10.26
CA THR A 34 -9.39 -8.74 9.21
C THR A 34 -9.43 -7.82 7.99
N SER A 35 -10.63 -7.42 7.53
CA SER A 35 -10.78 -6.49 6.40
C SER A 35 -10.12 -5.15 6.69
N THR A 36 -10.33 -4.60 7.89
CA THR A 36 -9.66 -3.37 8.36
C THR A 36 -8.14 -3.53 8.31
N ASN A 37 -7.59 -4.62 8.83
CA ASN A 37 -6.16 -4.86 8.82
C ASN A 37 -5.58 -4.94 7.40
N ILE A 38 -6.22 -5.68 6.49
CA ILE A 38 -5.77 -5.79 5.09
C ILE A 38 -5.83 -4.44 4.38
N THR A 39 -6.89 -3.67 4.59
CA THR A 39 -7.00 -2.32 4.02
C THR A 39 -5.88 -1.41 4.54
N ALA A 40 -5.56 -1.46 5.84
CA ALA A 40 -4.44 -0.71 6.40
C ALA A 40 -3.09 -1.10 5.77
N GLN A 41 -2.83 -2.40 5.61
CA GLN A 41 -1.60 -2.89 4.98
C GLN A 41 -1.48 -2.47 3.52
N PHE A 42 -2.57 -2.53 2.75
CA PHE A 42 -2.58 -2.06 1.36
C PHE A 42 -2.20 -0.58 1.26
N PHE A 43 -2.74 0.25 2.15
CA PHE A 43 -2.41 1.66 2.18
C PHE A 43 -1.01 1.97 2.68
N LEU A 44 -0.48 1.19 3.64
CA LEU A 44 0.93 1.27 4.02
C LEU A 44 1.81 0.95 2.81
N ALA A 45 1.51 -0.11 2.05
CA ALA A 45 2.25 -0.44 0.83
C ALA A 45 2.27 0.72 -0.17
N LEU A 46 1.10 1.34 -0.40
CA LEU A 46 0.99 2.52 -1.27
C LEU A 46 1.84 3.69 -0.76
N GLY A 47 1.74 4.02 0.53
CA GLY A 47 2.53 5.10 1.13
C GLY A 47 4.03 4.88 0.98
N GLU A 48 4.49 3.66 1.25
CA GLU A 48 5.90 3.29 1.15
C GLU A 48 6.38 3.28 -0.30
N SER A 49 5.53 2.87 -1.25
CA SER A 49 5.86 2.96 -2.67
C SER A 49 6.09 4.42 -3.10
N VAL A 50 5.21 5.36 -2.71
CA VAL A 50 5.36 6.80 -2.99
C VAL A 50 6.70 7.32 -2.50
N VAL A 51 7.07 7.00 -1.25
CA VAL A 51 8.34 7.43 -0.66
C VAL A 51 9.53 6.85 -1.42
N ALA A 52 9.41 5.61 -1.88
CA ALA A 52 10.45 4.98 -2.67
C ALA A 52 10.65 5.65 -4.03
N TYR A 53 9.58 5.90 -4.79
CA TYR A 53 9.68 6.60 -6.08
C TYR A 53 10.20 8.03 -5.91
N GLU A 54 9.71 8.78 -4.91
CA GLU A 54 10.22 10.12 -4.59
C GLU A 54 11.74 10.07 -4.35
N SER A 55 12.20 9.13 -3.52
CA SER A 55 13.62 8.98 -3.18
C SER A 55 14.47 8.62 -4.40
N ALA A 56 14.02 7.66 -5.22
CA ALA A 56 14.74 7.26 -6.43
C ALA A 56 14.85 8.40 -7.46
N LEU A 57 13.79 9.18 -7.65
CA LEU A 57 13.77 10.32 -8.58
C LEU A 57 14.64 11.47 -8.09
N LEU A 58 14.63 11.75 -6.78
CA LEU A 58 15.54 12.74 -6.19
C LEU A 58 17.01 12.33 -6.36
N ALA A 59 17.30 11.03 -6.25
CA ALA A 59 18.66 10.52 -6.38
C ALA A 59 19.26 10.83 -7.75
N VAL A 60 18.46 10.67 -8.81
CA VAL A 60 18.87 10.93 -10.21
C VAL A 60 18.66 12.40 -10.63
N GLY A 61 18.18 13.25 -9.72
CA GLY A 61 18.00 14.68 -9.95
C GLY A 61 16.68 15.06 -10.64
N ASN A 62 15.74 14.14 -10.83
CA ASN A 62 14.42 14.41 -11.40
C ASN A 62 13.45 14.95 -10.34
N LYS A 63 13.70 16.21 -9.92
CA LYS A 63 12.92 16.87 -8.87
C LYS A 63 11.47 17.14 -9.27
N THR A 64 11.22 17.47 -10.53
CA THR A 64 9.88 17.76 -11.04
C THR A 64 8.97 16.55 -10.86
N GLU A 65 9.44 15.37 -11.24
CA GLU A 65 8.65 14.15 -11.12
C GLU A 65 8.50 13.70 -9.67
N ALA A 66 9.56 13.85 -8.85
CA ALA A 66 9.49 13.59 -7.41
C ALA A 66 8.43 14.47 -6.72
N GLU A 67 8.38 15.77 -7.07
CA GLU A 67 7.38 16.71 -6.55
C GLU A 67 5.97 16.38 -7.04
N ARG A 68 5.81 15.93 -8.29
CA ARG A 68 4.53 15.48 -8.84
C ARG A 68 3.97 14.31 -8.01
N ILE A 69 4.77 13.26 -7.82
CA ILE A 69 4.36 12.07 -7.04
C ILE A 69 4.01 12.45 -5.61
N LYS A 70 4.84 13.27 -4.97
CA LYS A 70 4.61 13.73 -3.60
C LYS A 70 3.34 14.55 -3.47
N SER A 71 3.10 15.48 -4.40
CA SER A 71 1.91 16.34 -4.40
C SER A 71 0.65 15.52 -4.56
N GLU A 72 0.65 14.59 -5.51
CA GLU A 72 -0.50 13.73 -5.79
C GLU A 72 -0.83 12.82 -4.60
N ALA A 73 0.18 12.15 -4.04
CA ALA A 73 -0.01 11.39 -2.81
C ALA A 73 -0.47 12.29 -1.65
N GLY A 74 0.07 13.50 -1.53
CA GLY A 74 -0.31 14.46 -0.49
C GLY A 74 -1.72 15.02 -0.61
N ASN A 75 -2.33 14.92 -1.80
CA ASN A 75 -3.70 15.33 -2.07
C ASN A 75 -4.72 14.24 -1.73
N LEU A 76 -4.28 13.00 -1.52
CA LEU A 76 -5.15 11.92 -1.08
C LEU A 76 -5.77 12.25 0.28
N ARG A 77 -7.06 11.94 0.43
CA ARG A 77 -7.86 12.15 1.62
C ARG A 77 -8.51 10.86 2.12
N GLU A 78 -8.95 10.88 3.37
CA GLU A 78 -9.59 9.74 4.07
C GLU A 78 -10.96 9.40 3.46
N ASP A 79 -11.57 10.36 2.77
CA ASP A 79 -12.85 10.27 2.11
C ASP A 79 -12.74 10.22 0.59
N ASP A 80 -11.52 10.14 0.06
CA ASP A 80 -11.34 9.99 -1.37
C ASP A 80 -11.90 8.67 -1.87
N ASP A 81 -12.53 8.74 -3.04
CA ASP A 81 -13.12 7.59 -3.68
C ASP A 81 -12.06 6.70 -4.34
N LYS A 82 -12.50 5.51 -4.74
CA LYS A 82 -11.66 4.51 -5.39
C LYS A 82 -11.00 5.04 -6.65
N ASP A 83 -11.66 5.92 -7.39
CA ASP A 83 -11.16 6.48 -8.64
C ASP A 83 -9.90 7.33 -8.41
N LYS A 84 -9.86 8.13 -7.34
CA LYS A 84 -8.65 8.89 -6.97
C LYS A 84 -7.50 8.00 -6.51
N LEU A 85 -7.80 6.93 -5.79
CA LEU A 85 -6.81 5.94 -5.37
C LEU A 85 -6.23 5.19 -6.58
N GLU A 86 -7.08 4.75 -7.50
CA GLU A 86 -6.66 4.13 -8.76
C GLU A 86 -5.84 5.08 -9.62
N SER A 87 -6.21 6.35 -9.70
CA SER A 87 -5.42 7.38 -10.37
C SER A 87 -4.03 7.52 -9.75
N SER A 88 -3.94 7.51 -8.42
CA SER A 88 -2.65 7.58 -7.70
C SER A 88 -1.77 6.36 -7.96
N ILE A 89 -2.36 5.17 -7.99
CA ILE A 89 -1.67 3.92 -8.36
C ILE A 89 -1.20 3.99 -9.81
N GLY A 90 -2.07 4.42 -10.72
CA GLY A 90 -1.76 4.59 -12.14
C GLY A 90 -0.55 5.52 -12.36
N MET A 91 -0.48 6.62 -11.61
CA MET A 91 0.66 7.54 -11.68
C MET A 91 1.98 6.92 -11.24
N LEU A 92 1.99 6.03 -10.25
CA LEU A 92 3.18 5.30 -9.86
C LEU A 92 3.58 4.28 -10.94
N ASN A 93 2.59 3.69 -11.61
CA ASN A 93 2.81 2.75 -12.71
C ASN A 93 3.40 3.40 -13.96
N GLU A 94 3.22 4.72 -14.12
CA GLU A 94 3.80 5.49 -15.22
C GLU A 94 5.29 5.82 -15.02
N VAL A 95 5.83 5.66 -13.81
CA VAL A 95 7.22 5.99 -13.50
C VAL A 95 8.14 4.87 -13.98
N ASP A 96 8.85 5.12 -15.09
CA ASP A 96 9.89 4.23 -15.60
C ASP A 96 11.23 4.49 -14.92
N LEU A 97 11.42 3.91 -13.73
CA LEU A 97 12.67 4.05 -12.98
C LEU A 97 13.89 3.56 -13.76
N SER A 98 13.73 2.59 -14.67
CA SER A 98 14.86 2.07 -15.47
C SER A 98 15.42 3.18 -16.36
N LYS A 99 14.53 3.88 -17.07
CA LYS A 99 14.90 5.02 -17.92
C LYS A 99 15.50 6.18 -17.12
N GLU A 100 14.96 6.48 -15.95
CA GLU A 100 15.46 7.55 -15.07
C GLU A 100 16.88 7.24 -14.57
N LEU A 101 17.15 5.98 -14.21
CA LEU A 101 18.46 5.52 -13.77
C LEU A 101 19.49 5.45 -14.91
N GLU A 102 19.09 5.09 -16.13
CA GLU A 102 19.97 5.10 -17.31
C GLU A 102 20.48 6.49 -17.66
N GLN A 103 19.67 7.52 -17.41
CA GLN A 103 20.03 8.91 -17.66
C GLN A 103 20.82 9.53 -16.50
N ALA A 104 20.90 8.84 -15.36
CA ALA A 104 21.62 9.32 -14.21
C ALA A 104 23.13 9.33 -14.50
N GLY A 105 23.76 10.49 -14.27
CA GLY A 105 25.21 10.58 -14.21
C GLY A 105 25.76 9.92 -12.94
N GLU A 106 27.00 10.27 -12.58
CA GLU A 106 27.56 9.79 -11.32
C GLU A 106 26.79 10.35 -10.11
N LEU A 107 26.23 9.44 -9.29
CA LEU A 107 25.47 9.83 -8.12
C LEU A 107 26.36 10.42 -7.03
N SER A 108 25.88 11.52 -6.45
CA SER A 108 26.43 12.06 -5.20
C SER A 108 26.26 11.07 -4.04
N ALA A 109 26.97 11.27 -2.93
CA ALA A 109 26.80 10.47 -1.73
C ALA A 109 25.34 10.49 -1.21
N GLU A 110 24.69 11.65 -1.31
CA GLU A 110 23.26 11.82 -0.99
C GLU A 110 22.39 11.01 -1.94
N GLY A 111 22.66 11.06 -3.26
CA GLY A 111 21.92 10.27 -4.24
C GLY A 111 22.05 8.76 -4.00
N LYS A 112 23.25 8.29 -3.63
CA LYS A 112 23.44 6.87 -3.27
C LYS A 112 22.63 6.49 -2.02
N ALA A 113 22.60 7.34 -1.00
CA ALA A 113 21.78 7.12 0.19
C ALA A 113 20.27 7.07 -0.16
N GLN A 114 19.82 7.94 -1.07
CA GLN A 114 18.44 7.98 -1.54
C GLN A 114 18.05 6.73 -2.35
N ILE A 115 18.95 6.15 -3.15
CA ILE A 115 18.71 4.84 -3.79
C ILE A 115 18.58 3.73 -2.74
N GLY A 116 19.46 3.71 -1.73
CA GLY A 116 19.35 2.74 -0.63
C GLY A 116 18.02 2.85 0.12
N ALA A 117 17.58 4.07 0.41
CA ALA A 117 16.28 4.34 1.02
C ALA A 117 15.11 3.90 0.10
N ALA A 118 15.19 4.20 -1.19
CA ALA A 118 14.18 3.77 -2.15
C ALA A 118 14.02 2.25 -2.18
N ILE A 119 15.13 1.50 -2.14
CA ILE A 119 15.09 0.03 -2.10
C ILE A 119 14.45 -0.46 -0.79
N LEU A 120 14.77 0.15 0.35
CA LEU A 120 14.14 -0.20 1.64
C LEU A 120 12.62 -0.01 1.56
N HIS A 121 12.18 1.17 1.13
CA HIS A 121 10.75 1.52 1.07
C HIS A 121 9.99 0.65 0.05
N LEU A 122 10.55 0.35 -1.13
CA LEU A 122 9.95 -0.62 -2.05
C LEU A 122 9.90 -2.03 -1.44
N GLY A 123 10.94 -2.43 -0.71
CA GLY A 123 10.96 -3.72 0.00
C GLY A 123 9.81 -3.83 1.00
N ILE A 124 9.57 -2.78 1.78
CA ILE A 124 8.45 -2.69 2.74
C ILE A 124 7.11 -2.72 1.99
N ALA A 125 6.98 -1.98 0.88
CA ALA A 125 5.77 -2.00 0.07
C ALA A 125 5.46 -3.40 -0.47
N ILE A 126 6.47 -4.12 -1.01
CA ILE A 126 6.35 -5.50 -1.47
C ILE A 126 5.96 -6.45 -0.33
N PHE A 127 6.51 -6.25 0.87
CA PHE A 127 6.17 -7.05 2.04
C PHE A 127 4.67 -6.95 2.36
N TYR A 128 4.12 -5.73 2.43
CA TYR A 128 2.71 -5.52 2.71
C TYR A 128 1.80 -5.97 1.57
N ASP A 129 2.10 -5.61 0.32
CA ASP A 129 1.31 -6.06 -0.83
C ASP A 129 1.34 -7.58 -1.00
N GLY A 130 2.43 -8.23 -0.60
CA GLY A 130 2.52 -9.70 -0.54
C GLY A 130 1.52 -10.31 0.44
N ILE A 131 1.36 -9.71 1.63
CA ILE A 131 0.34 -10.12 2.60
C ILE A 131 -1.06 -9.88 2.04
N VAL A 132 -1.32 -8.66 1.54
CA VAL A 132 -2.62 -8.26 0.99
C VAL A 132 -3.04 -9.18 -0.15
N ALA A 133 -2.17 -9.42 -1.14
CA ALA A 133 -2.45 -10.29 -2.28
C ALA A 133 -2.74 -11.74 -1.86
N THR A 134 -2.18 -12.19 -0.74
CA THR A 134 -2.40 -13.54 -0.19
C THR A 134 -3.72 -13.63 0.60
N GLU A 135 -4.01 -12.63 1.43
CA GLU A 135 -5.12 -12.70 2.39
C GLU A 135 -6.45 -12.18 1.84
N VAL A 136 -6.43 -11.17 0.95
CA VAL A 136 -7.65 -10.50 0.49
C VAL A 136 -8.64 -11.43 -0.26
N PRO A 137 -8.22 -12.45 -1.03
CA PRO A 137 -9.17 -13.37 -1.68
C PRO A 137 -9.98 -14.20 -0.67
N ALA A 138 -9.38 -14.54 0.48
CA ALA A 138 -10.06 -15.25 1.55
C ALA A 138 -11.12 -14.35 2.20
N VAL A 139 -10.80 -13.09 2.47
CA VAL A 139 -11.77 -12.11 2.99
C VAL A 139 -12.97 -11.93 2.05
N VAL A 140 -12.74 -11.86 0.73
CA VAL A 140 -13.84 -11.77 -0.25
C VAL A 140 -14.73 -13.02 -0.20
N THR A 141 -14.13 -14.20 -0.12
CA THR A 141 -14.84 -15.49 -0.04
C THR A 141 -15.68 -15.56 1.23
N ASP A 142 -15.06 -15.32 2.39
CA ASP A 142 -15.73 -15.36 3.68
C ASP A 142 -16.87 -14.35 3.79
N ALA A 143 -16.67 -13.13 3.26
CA ALA A 143 -17.70 -12.10 3.25
C ALA A 143 -18.90 -12.48 2.39
N LYS A 144 -18.68 -13.08 1.21
CA LYS A 144 -19.76 -13.59 0.34
C LYS A 144 -20.51 -14.75 0.98
N ASP A 145 -19.79 -15.67 1.62
CA ASP A 145 -20.39 -16.81 2.32
C ASP A 145 -21.25 -16.34 3.49
N ILE A 146 -20.79 -15.37 4.28
CA ILE A 146 -21.57 -14.75 5.34
C ILE A 146 -22.79 -14.04 4.77
N GLN A 147 -22.64 -13.27 3.68
CA GLN A 147 -23.76 -12.57 3.04
C GLN A 147 -24.86 -13.52 2.58
N GLN A 148 -24.51 -14.68 2.02
CA GLN A 148 -25.47 -15.68 1.57
C GLN A 148 -26.22 -16.36 2.72
N ASN A 149 -25.60 -16.43 3.90
CA ASN A 149 -26.14 -17.09 5.09
C ASN A 149 -26.65 -16.10 6.14
N LEU A 150 -26.85 -14.83 5.77
CA LEU A 150 -27.24 -13.79 6.70
C LEU A 150 -28.66 -14.04 7.23
N SER A 151 -28.83 -13.99 8.55
CA SER A 151 -30.16 -14.13 9.15
C SER A 151 -30.88 -12.77 9.23
N ALA A 152 -32.21 -12.79 9.40
CA ALA A 152 -32.98 -11.57 9.64
C ALA A 152 -32.55 -10.82 10.92
N ALA A 153 -31.97 -11.53 11.91
CA ALA A 153 -31.43 -10.92 13.12
C ALA A 153 -30.13 -10.14 12.87
N ASP A 154 -29.43 -10.45 11.76
CA ASP A 154 -28.18 -9.80 11.35
C ASP A 154 -28.42 -8.69 10.30
N ALA A 155 -29.68 -8.33 10.00
CA ALA A 155 -30.02 -7.42 8.91
C ALA A 155 -29.34 -6.03 9.01
N MET A 156 -29.07 -5.55 10.24
CA MET A 156 -28.34 -4.29 10.45
C MET A 156 -26.86 -4.38 10.01
N GLN A 157 -26.30 -5.59 9.92
CA GLN A 157 -24.91 -5.87 9.55
C GLN A 157 -24.74 -6.15 8.04
N ALA A 158 -25.84 -6.30 7.30
CA ALA A 158 -25.82 -6.53 5.85
C ALA A 158 -25.07 -5.42 5.10
N GLY A 159 -25.21 -4.16 5.53
CA GLY A 159 -24.50 -3.02 4.96
C GLY A 159 -22.99 -3.09 5.17
N SER A 160 -22.55 -3.48 6.38
CA SER A 160 -21.12 -3.65 6.68
C SER A 160 -20.49 -4.73 5.78
N ILE A 161 -21.14 -5.88 5.65
CA ILE A 161 -20.64 -6.97 4.80
C ILE A 161 -20.63 -6.57 3.32
N ALA A 162 -21.65 -5.85 2.83
CA ALA A 162 -21.66 -5.35 1.47
C ALA A 162 -20.48 -4.40 1.20
N ASN A 163 -20.13 -3.54 2.17
CA ASN A 163 -18.98 -2.66 2.10
C ASN A 163 -17.66 -3.46 2.11
N ILE A 164 -17.51 -4.47 2.97
CA ILE A 164 -16.35 -5.35 3.00
C ILE A 164 -16.16 -6.04 1.65
N ILE A 165 -17.21 -6.65 1.08
CA ILE A 165 -17.13 -7.31 -0.24
C ILE A 165 -16.68 -6.30 -1.29
N THR A 166 -17.26 -5.10 -1.29
CA THR A 166 -16.97 -4.05 -2.26
C THR A 166 -15.52 -3.57 -2.17
N ASN A 167 -14.98 -3.38 -0.96
CA ASN A 167 -13.62 -2.90 -0.75
C ASN A 167 -12.58 -4.01 -0.96
N ALA A 168 -12.78 -5.18 -0.36
CA ALA A 168 -11.87 -6.32 -0.51
C ALA A 168 -11.81 -6.81 -1.96
N SER A 169 -12.92 -6.83 -2.69
CA SER A 169 -12.90 -7.22 -4.12
C SER A 169 -12.14 -6.20 -4.97
N TRP A 170 -12.24 -4.91 -4.63
CA TRP A 170 -11.48 -3.87 -5.30
C TRP A 170 -9.97 -4.01 -5.06
N ILE A 171 -9.55 -4.19 -3.80
CA ILE A 171 -8.15 -4.44 -3.45
C ILE A 171 -7.64 -5.73 -4.12
N ALA A 172 -8.44 -6.79 -4.13
CA ALA A 172 -8.09 -8.07 -4.78
C ALA A 172 -7.82 -7.94 -6.28
N ASN A 173 -8.46 -6.97 -6.95
CA ASN A 173 -8.25 -6.72 -8.37
C ASN A 173 -6.97 -5.92 -8.65
N ILE A 174 -6.55 -5.04 -7.73
CA ILE A 174 -5.42 -4.12 -7.97
C ILE A 174 -4.11 -4.64 -7.40
N ALA A 175 -4.13 -5.23 -6.21
CA ALA A 175 -2.93 -5.64 -5.49
C ALA A 175 -1.98 -6.57 -6.28
N PRO A 176 -2.46 -7.55 -7.08
CA PRO A 176 -1.56 -8.42 -7.85
C PRO A 176 -0.71 -7.68 -8.88
N ASP A 177 -1.33 -6.78 -9.65
CA ASP A 177 -0.64 -6.02 -10.71
C ASP A 177 0.33 -5.00 -10.11
N GLN A 178 -0.09 -4.33 -9.03
CA GLN A 178 0.77 -3.43 -8.25
C GLN A 178 1.99 -4.19 -7.70
N LEU A 179 1.80 -5.34 -7.07
CA LEU A 179 2.88 -6.16 -6.53
C LEU A 179 3.88 -6.59 -7.62
N ALA A 180 3.40 -6.95 -8.81
CA ALA A 180 4.25 -7.32 -9.94
C ALA A 180 5.12 -6.14 -10.40
N LEU A 181 4.55 -4.93 -10.46
CA LEU A 181 5.29 -3.73 -10.79
C LEU A 181 6.33 -3.40 -9.71
N LEU A 182 5.94 -3.40 -8.44
CA LEU A 182 6.86 -3.07 -7.34
C LEU A 182 8.07 -4.02 -7.34
N LYS A 183 7.86 -5.32 -7.56
CA LYS A 183 8.95 -6.31 -7.68
C LYS A 183 9.88 -6.03 -8.85
N THR A 184 9.33 -5.59 -9.98
CA THR A 184 10.11 -5.20 -11.15
C THR A 184 10.99 -4.00 -10.82
N ASN A 185 10.41 -2.94 -10.27
CA ASN A 185 11.12 -1.71 -9.92
C ASN A 185 12.14 -1.91 -8.79
N PHE A 186 11.85 -2.76 -7.81
CA PHE A 186 12.80 -3.17 -6.78
C PHE A 186 14.00 -3.89 -7.39
N SER A 187 13.76 -4.79 -8.35
CA SER A 187 14.84 -5.50 -9.05
C SER A 187 15.71 -4.55 -9.87
N THR A 188 15.11 -3.57 -10.55
CA THR A 188 15.81 -2.52 -11.29
C THR A 188 16.70 -1.69 -10.35
N LEU A 189 16.16 -1.18 -9.24
CA LEU A 189 16.93 -0.38 -8.28
C LEU A 189 18.05 -1.18 -7.63
N LYS A 190 17.81 -2.45 -7.32
CA LYS A 190 18.84 -3.34 -6.77
C LYS A 190 19.98 -3.58 -7.77
N ALA A 191 19.66 -3.87 -9.03
CA ALA A 191 20.66 -4.05 -10.07
C ALA A 191 21.52 -2.77 -10.27
N TYR A 192 20.88 -1.60 -10.23
CA TYR A 192 21.59 -0.33 -10.26
C TYR A 192 22.48 -0.13 -9.02
N ALA A 193 21.96 -0.40 -7.83
CA ALA A 193 22.73 -0.30 -6.59
C ALA A 193 23.98 -1.19 -6.61
N ASP A 194 23.83 -2.44 -7.05
CA ASP A 194 24.93 -3.39 -7.19
C ASP A 194 26.00 -2.88 -8.18
N ALA A 195 25.59 -2.34 -9.33
CA ALA A 195 26.51 -1.79 -10.34
C ALA A 195 27.29 -0.56 -9.85
N HIS A 196 26.72 0.21 -8.91
CA HIS A 196 27.29 1.47 -8.43
C HIS A 196 27.86 1.39 -6.99
N GLY A 197 27.93 0.17 -6.42
CA GLY A 197 28.47 -0.08 -5.08
C GLY A 197 27.65 0.59 -3.96
N ILE A 198 26.34 0.69 -4.15
CA ILE A 198 25.40 1.25 -3.17
C ILE A 198 24.96 0.12 -2.24
N PRO A 199 25.10 0.26 -0.91
CA PRO A 199 24.59 -0.74 0.02
C PRO A 199 23.08 -0.95 -0.13
N VAL A 200 22.68 -2.21 -0.23
CA VAL A 200 21.29 -2.63 -0.36
C VAL A 200 20.83 -3.19 0.99
N PRO A 201 19.65 -2.79 1.51
CA PRO A 201 19.12 -3.38 2.73
C PRO A 201 18.89 -4.89 2.57
N SER A 202 19.20 -5.64 3.61
CA SER A 202 18.91 -7.06 3.71
C SER A 202 17.40 -7.31 3.88
N GLN A 203 16.98 -8.54 3.57
CA GLN A 203 15.60 -8.96 3.79
C GLN A 203 15.18 -8.82 5.27
N GLU A 204 16.08 -9.13 6.21
CA GLU A 204 15.82 -9.00 7.65
C GLU A 204 15.60 -7.53 8.06
N GLU A 205 16.35 -6.59 7.49
CA GLU A 205 16.18 -5.16 7.75
C GLU A 205 14.82 -4.67 7.21
N ILE A 206 14.43 -5.09 6.01
CA ILE A 206 13.13 -4.78 5.42
C ILE A 206 11.99 -5.29 6.32
N GLU A 207 12.04 -6.56 6.72
CA GLU A 207 10.99 -7.18 7.55
C GLU A 207 10.91 -6.54 8.94
N LYS A 208 12.05 -6.21 9.53
CA LYS A 208 12.12 -5.52 10.82
C LYS A 208 11.48 -4.13 10.75
N GLU A 209 11.79 -3.37 9.70
CA GLU A 209 11.25 -2.02 9.51
C GLU A 209 9.75 -2.05 9.16
N ALA A 210 9.33 -2.98 8.30
CA ALA A 210 7.91 -3.20 8.05
C ALA A 210 7.17 -3.50 9.38
N SER A 211 7.73 -4.38 10.22
CA SER A 211 7.13 -4.73 11.51
C SER A 211 7.14 -3.59 12.55
N SER A 212 8.01 -2.57 12.45
CA SER A 212 7.90 -1.38 13.30
C SER A 212 6.73 -0.51 12.90
N LEU A 213 6.46 -0.34 11.60
CA LEU A 213 5.38 0.51 11.10
C LEU A 213 3.98 0.02 11.50
N GLN A 214 3.78 -1.29 11.71
CA GLN A 214 2.52 -1.82 12.25
C GLN A 214 2.26 -1.47 13.72
N ARG A 215 3.28 -1.04 14.48
CA ARG A 215 3.21 -0.82 15.93
C ARG A 215 3.09 0.66 16.32
N GLU A 216 3.18 1.57 15.36
CA GLU A 216 3.05 3.02 15.54
C GLU A 216 1.62 3.51 15.30
#